data_AF-A0AA38MH57-F1
#
_entry.id   AF-A0AA38MH57-F1
#
_cell.length_a   1.000
_cell.length_b   1.000
_cell.length_c   1.000
_cell.angle_alpha   90.00
_cell.angle_beta   90.00
_cell.angle_gamma   90.00
#
_symmetry.space_group_name_H-M   'P 1'
#
loop_
_entity.id
_entity.type
_entity.pdbx_description
1 polymer ?
#
loop_
_entity_poly.entity_id
_entity_poly.type
_entity_poly.pdbx_seq_one_letter_code
_entity_poly.pdbx_strand_id
1 'polypeptide(L)'
;MGQSQGVGAAVKTSTDVLQFSLPTYSSVTGGLYAILEALNHIVNLQEFHFVLFTDSMSALQAFKALFPVNPLVLRIQEQFQQLRLQCK
;
A
#
# COMPACT_ATOMS: atom_id res chain seq x y z
N MET A 1 0.84 -3.96 -32.52
CA MET A 1 -0.11 -3.80 -31.39
C MET A 1 0.52 -4.43 -30.16
N GLY A 2 1.21 -3.63 -29.33
CA GLY A 2 1.74 -4.11 -28.05
C GLY A 2 0.89 -3.56 -26.93
N GLN A 3 0.00 -4.37 -26.35
CA GLN A 3 -0.65 -3.99 -25.10
C GLN A 3 0.42 -4.06 -24.00
N SER A 4 0.85 -2.90 -23.51
CA SER A 4 1.63 -2.82 -22.28
C SER A 4 0.72 -3.28 -21.13
N GLN A 5 0.97 -4.48 -20.61
CA GLN A 5 0.36 -4.98 -19.37
C GLN A 5 0.86 -4.12 -18.20
N GLY A 6 0.24 -2.96 -18.02
CA GLY A 6 0.51 -2.07 -16.89
C GLY A 6 -0.13 -2.64 -15.62
N VAL A 7 0.51 -2.41 -14.47
CA VAL A 7 -0.11 -2.68 -13.17
C VAL A 7 -0.67 -1.37 -12.63
N GLY A 8 -1.91 -1.40 -12.15
CA GLY A 8 -2.53 -0.29 -11.44
C GLY A 8 -2.56 -0.59 -9.94
N ALA A 9 -2.44 0.47 -9.13
CA ALA A 9 -2.79 0.44 -7.71
C ALA A 9 -3.87 1.49 -7.45
N ALA A 10 -4.80 1.19 -6.55
CA ALA A 10 -5.83 2.15 -6.17
C ALA A 10 -6.10 2.07 -4.66
N VAL A 11 -6.39 3.23 -4.08
CA VAL A 11 -6.83 3.38 -2.70
C VAL A 11 -8.16 4.11 -2.72
N LYS A 12 -9.17 3.54 -2.06
CA LYS A 12 -10.49 4.15 -1.96
C LYS A 12 -10.76 4.55 -0.51
N THR A 13 -11.07 5.81 -0.30
CA THR A 13 -11.57 6.34 0.99
C THR A 13 -13.08 6.56 0.89
N SER A 14 -13.69 7.11 1.95
CA SER A 14 -15.11 7.52 1.94
C SER A 14 -15.37 8.68 0.98
N THR A 15 -14.38 9.54 0.74
CA THR A 15 -14.50 10.78 -0.03
C THR A 15 -13.81 10.72 -1.38
N ASP A 16 -12.74 9.94 -1.49
CA ASP A 16 -11.80 10.02 -2.61
C ASP A 16 -11.39 8.65 -3.14
N VAL A 17 -10.88 8.66 -4.38
CA VAL A 17 -10.22 7.50 -4.99
C VAL A 17 -8.86 7.95 -5.53
N LEU A 18 -7.80 7.40 -4.96
CA LEU A 18 -6.43 7.57 -5.43
C LEU A 18 -6.10 6.44 -6.40
N GLN A 19 -5.58 6.77 -7.58
CA GLN A 19 -5.20 5.79 -8.60
C GLN A 19 -3.78 6.04 -9.06
N PHE A 20 -3.01 4.97 -9.19
CA PHE A 20 -1.60 5.00 -9.52
C PHE A 20 -1.33 4.05 -10.67
N SER A 21 -0.70 4.56 -11.73
CA SER A 21 -0.14 3.73 -12.79
C SER A 21 1.28 3.35 -12.41
N LEU A 22 1.54 2.06 -12.31
CA LEU A 22 2.86 1.53 -12.01
C LEU A 22 3.54 1.10 -13.31
N PRO A 23 4.88 1.28 -13.43
CA PRO A 23 5.68 0.59 -14.44
C PRO A 23 5.42 -0.92 -14.44
N THR A 24 5.84 -1.62 -15.48
CA THR A 24 5.60 -3.07 -15.63
C THR A 24 6.20 -3.86 -14.46
N TYR A 25 5.36 -4.09 -13.45
CA TYR A 25 5.69 -4.82 -12.23
C TYR A 25 4.70 -5.97 -12.05
N SER A 26 4.85 -6.74 -10.96
CA SER A 26 3.89 -7.79 -10.63
C SER A 26 2.65 -7.20 -9.96
N SER A 27 1.50 -7.87 -10.07
CA SER A 27 0.29 -7.50 -9.32
C SER A 27 0.51 -7.53 -7.80
N VAL A 28 1.46 -8.35 -7.32
CA VAL A 28 1.87 -8.37 -5.90
C VAL A 28 2.51 -7.04 -5.50
N THR A 29 3.39 -6.50 -6.36
CA THR A 29 3.99 -5.18 -6.18
C THR A 29 2.91 -4.10 -6.17
N GLY A 30 1.90 -4.21 -7.04
CA GLY A 30 0.76 -3.29 -7.06
C GLY A 30 -0.03 -3.29 -5.76
N GLY A 31 -0.32 -4.47 -5.20
CA GLY A 31 -1.02 -4.58 -3.92
C GLY A 31 -0.23 -4.02 -2.74
N LEU A 32 1.08 -4.31 -2.65
CA LEU A 32 1.96 -3.72 -1.63
C LEU A 32 2.07 -2.20 -1.78
N TYR A 33 2.15 -1.71 -3.02
CA TYR A 33 2.19 -0.28 -3.29
C TYR A 33 0.89 0.42 -2.89
N ALA A 34 -0.28 -0.18 -3.18
CA ALA A 34 -1.57 0.35 -2.73
C ALA A 34 -1.64 0.46 -1.19
N ILE A 35 -1.12 -0.55 -0.48
CA ILE A 35 -1.04 -0.53 0.99
C ILE A 35 -0.16 0.64 1.46
N LEU A 36 1.01 0.84 0.86
CA LEU A 36 1.91 1.94 1.20
C LEU A 36 1.24 3.30 0.98
N GLU A 37 0.62 3.51 -0.19
CA GLU A 37 -0.05 4.78 -0.51
C GLU A 37 -1.24 5.05 0.40
N ALA A 38 -1.97 4.01 0.81
CA ALA A 38 -3.04 4.16 1.79
C ALA A 38 -2.51 4.65 3.14
N LEU A 39 -1.41 4.08 3.63
CA LEU A 39 -0.78 4.53 4.88
C LEU A 39 -0.23 5.96 4.77
N ASN A 40 0.43 6.31 3.66
CA ASN A 40 0.89 7.68 3.42
C ASN A 40 -0.28 8.67 3.44
N HIS A 41 -1.39 8.31 2.83
CA HIS A 41 -2.59 9.15 2.81
C HIS A 41 -3.16 9.35 4.22
N ILE A 42 -3.23 8.29 5.02
CA ILE A 42 -3.66 8.35 6.42
C ILE A 42 -2.74 9.25 7.25
N VAL A 43 -1.41 9.11 7.10
CA VAL A 43 -0.42 9.98 7.76
C VAL A 43 -0.61 11.44 7.37
N ASN A 44 -0.79 11.71 6.08
CA ASN A 44 -0.98 13.07 5.56
C ASN A 44 -2.27 13.72 6.07
N LEU A 45 -3.35 12.94 6.21
CA LEU A 45 -4.63 13.42 6.75
C LEU A 45 -4.67 13.44 8.29
N GLN A 46 -3.66 12.88 8.97
CA GLN A 46 -3.63 12.72 10.43
C GLN A 46 -4.81 11.91 10.98
N GLU A 47 -5.27 10.92 10.20
CA GLU A 47 -6.40 10.07 10.56
C GLU A 47 -5.94 8.86 11.38
N PHE A 48 -5.83 9.01 12.70
CA PHE A 48 -5.23 7.97 13.56
C PHE A 48 -6.17 6.81 13.91
N HIS A 49 -7.43 6.88 13.50
CA HIS A 49 -8.42 5.82 13.66
C HIS A 49 -8.85 5.30 12.30
N PHE A 50 -8.19 4.25 11.82
CA PHE A 50 -8.45 3.71 10.49
C PHE A 50 -8.50 2.19 10.48
N VAL A 51 -9.14 1.64 9.46
CA VAL A 51 -9.07 0.23 9.11
C VAL A 51 -8.72 0.13 7.64
N LEU A 52 -7.61 -0.54 7.33
CA LEU A 52 -7.18 -0.78 5.96
C LEU A 52 -7.67 -2.14 5.49
N PHE A 53 -8.40 -2.16 4.37
CA PHE A 53 -8.83 -3.39 3.72
C PHE A 53 -8.04 -3.60 2.43
N THR A 54 -7.73 -4.85 2.11
CA THR A 54 -7.14 -5.25 0.83
C THR A 54 -7.80 -6.54 0.37
N ASP A 55 -8.12 -6.61 -0.92
CA ASP A 55 -8.61 -7.82 -1.59
C ASP A 55 -7.46 -8.73 -2.08
N SER A 56 -6.22 -8.26 -1.95
CA SER A 56 -5.03 -8.98 -2.42
C SER A 56 -4.42 -9.86 -1.32
N MET A 57 -4.90 -11.11 -1.24
CA MET A 57 -4.29 -12.12 -0.36
C MET A 57 -2.81 -12.33 -0.67
N SER A 58 -2.40 -12.22 -1.94
CA SER A 58 -1.00 -12.36 -2.34
C SER A 58 -0.13 -11.21 -1.84
N ALA A 59 -0.65 -9.98 -1.76
CA ALA A 59 0.06 -8.87 -1.14
C ALA A 59 0.28 -9.10 0.36
N LEU A 60 -0.71 -9.63 1.08
CA LEU A 60 -0.57 -9.98 2.50
C LEU A 60 0.46 -11.10 2.74
N GLN A 61 0.43 -12.14 1.90
CA GLN A 61 1.41 -13.21 1.97
C GLN A 61 2.83 -12.70 1.66
N ALA A 62 2.97 -11.87 0.62
CA ALA A 62 4.24 -11.26 0.25
C ALA A 62 4.76 -10.34 1.35
N PHE A 63 3.90 -9.54 1.98
CA PHE A 63 4.29 -8.69 3.11
C PHE A 63 4.95 -9.51 4.23
N LYS A 64 4.34 -10.65 4.60
CA LYS A 64 4.89 -11.54 5.64
C LYS A 64 6.18 -12.23 5.19
N ALA A 65 6.24 -12.70 3.95
CA ALA A 65 7.38 -13.48 3.44
C ALA A 65 8.61 -12.62 3.14
N LEU A 66 8.40 -11.36 2.74
CA LEU A 66 9.45 -10.46 2.30
C LEU A 66 9.97 -9.55 3.44
N PHE A 67 9.32 -9.53 4.59
CA PHE A 67 9.81 -8.84 5.77
C PHE A 67 10.99 -9.60 6.41
N PRO A 68 12.07 -8.94 6.86
CA PRO A 68 12.36 -7.49 6.77
C PRO A 68 13.24 -7.10 5.57
N VAL A 69 13.43 -7.97 4.59
CA VAL A 69 14.46 -7.79 3.54
C VAL A 69 14.01 -6.84 2.44
N ASN A 70 12.72 -6.80 2.11
CA ASN A 70 12.22 -6.02 0.99
C ASN A 70 12.01 -4.54 1.37
N PRO A 71 12.60 -3.58 0.62
CA PRO A 71 12.48 -2.15 0.92
C PRO A 71 11.04 -1.60 0.92
N LEU A 72 10.17 -2.10 0.06
CA LEU A 72 8.77 -1.67 0.01
C LEU A 72 8.03 -2.09 1.28
N VAL A 73 8.27 -3.32 1.73
CA VAL A 73 7.71 -3.86 2.96
C VAL A 73 8.25 -3.12 4.20
N LEU A 74 9.53 -2.77 4.20
CA LEU A 74 10.13 -1.94 5.25
C LEU A 74 9.45 -0.56 5.32
N ARG A 75 9.24 0.11 4.19
CA ARG A 75 8.54 1.41 4.18
C ARG A 75 7.12 1.31 4.71
N ILE A 76 6.38 0.26 4.35
CA ILE A 76 5.04 0.03 4.89
C ILE A 76 5.10 -0.12 6.42
N GLN A 77 6.07 -0.86 6.95
CA GLN A 77 6.28 -1.01 8.39
C GLN A 77 6.63 0.31 9.07
N GLU A 78 7.52 1.12 8.47
CA GLU A 78 7.87 2.45 8.99
C GLU A 78 6.63 3.35 9.11
N GLN A 79 5.80 3.43 8.06
CA GLN A 79 4.56 4.20 8.10
C GLN A 79 3.60 3.68 9.17
N PHE A 80 3.48 2.36 9.29
CA PHE A 80 2.62 1.76 10.31
C PHE A 80 3.09 2.07 11.74
N GLN A 81 4.41 2.06 11.98
CA GLN A 81 4.99 2.42 13.28
C GLN A 81 4.80 3.91 13.58
N GLN A 82 4.96 4.79 12.59
CA GLN A 82 4.72 6.24 12.75
C GLN A 82 3.29 6.50 13.22
N LEU A 83 2.30 5.92 12.54
CA LEU A 83 0.88 6.03 12.92
C LEU A 83 0.65 5.51 14.34
N ARG A 84 1.20 4.35 14.68
CA ARG A 84 1.07 3.75 16.02
C ARG A 84 1.65 4.63 17.13
N LEU A 85 2.73 5.37 16.86
CA LEU A 85 3.32 6.28 17.84
C LEU A 85 2.50 7.56 18.02
N GLN A 86 1.74 7.98 17.00
CA GLN A 86 0.87 9.15 17.04
C GLN A 86 -0.50 8.88 17.69
N CYS A 87 -0.93 7.61 17.75
CA CYS A 87 -2.14 7.19 18.49
C CYS A 87 -1.96 7.12 20.03
N LYS A 88 -0.82 7.50 20.59
CA LYS A 88 -0.54 7.50 22.04
C LYS A 88 -0.66 8.88 22.64
#